data_AF-A0A0E9LWZ8-F1
#
_entry.id   AF-A0A0E9LWZ8-F1
#
_cell.length_a   1.000
_cell.length_b   1.000
_cell.length_c   1.000
_cell.angle_alpha   90.00
_cell.angle_beta   90.00
_cell.angle_gamma   90.00
#
_symmetry.space_group_name_H-M   'P 1'
#
loop_
_entity.id
_entity.type
_entity.pdbx_description
1 polymer ?
#
loop_
_entity_poly.entity_id
_entity_poly.type
_entity_poly.pdbx_seq_one_letter_code
_entity_poly.pdbx_strand_id
1 'polypeptide(L)'
;MCGIPGLKGVHLDYVRYSDVILPEALQPVYNLVQDKEYPEFDFCYCATCREKFKKTSGIDIQTVEDPTALLEWRQYRYDSVTRLVNRLSKEVHQKNKLITAAVFPYPELARTICRQSWDEWHLDAVFPMIYQNFYNKPVEWVKYAVQKGITDTRGKVPLFAGLYLPELSGEDLKKAIDYSLEAGASGVAVFDFGSFSEAHQEAFKTALLERDTGK
;
A
#
# COMPACT_ATOMS: atom_id res chain seq x y z
N MET A 1 -17.81 12.63 -9.28
CA MET A 1 -17.42 11.22 -9.45
C MET A 1 -18.50 10.25 -8.99
N CYS A 2 -18.96 10.30 -7.73
CA CYS A 2 -19.95 9.33 -7.22
C CYS A 2 -21.36 9.42 -7.83
N GLY A 3 -21.67 10.40 -8.70
CA GLY A 3 -22.97 10.50 -9.36
C GLY A 3 -23.17 9.57 -10.57
N ILE A 4 -22.14 8.83 -10.99
CA ILE A 4 -22.21 7.96 -12.18
C ILE A 4 -23.19 6.80 -11.92
N PRO A 5 -24.22 6.59 -12.76
CA PRO A 5 -25.12 5.44 -12.68
C PRO A 5 -24.37 4.11 -12.78
N GLY A 6 -24.76 3.12 -11.99
CA GLY A 6 -24.15 1.78 -11.97
C GLY A 6 -22.81 1.67 -11.22
N LEU A 7 -22.10 2.78 -10.96
CA LEU A 7 -20.84 2.78 -10.22
C LEU A 7 -21.06 2.34 -8.76
N LYS A 8 -20.44 1.23 -8.34
CA LYS A 8 -20.56 0.65 -7.00
C LYS A 8 -19.57 1.19 -5.98
N GLY A 9 -18.39 1.60 -6.43
CA GLY A 9 -17.35 2.08 -5.54
C GLY A 9 -16.26 2.86 -6.27
N VAL A 10 -15.32 3.35 -5.48
CA VAL A 10 -14.15 4.11 -5.93
C VAL A 10 -12.91 3.38 -5.42
N HIS A 11 -11.98 3.10 -6.31
CA HIS A 11 -10.66 2.58 -5.94
C HIS A 11 -9.64 3.71 -5.99
N LEU A 12 -8.91 3.90 -4.91
CA LEU A 12 -7.84 4.88 -4.79
C LEU A 12 -6.52 4.24 -5.18
N ASP A 13 -5.84 4.83 -6.16
CA ASP A 13 -4.50 4.46 -6.55
C ASP A 13 -3.57 5.68 -6.43
N TYR A 14 -2.28 5.45 -6.19
CA TYR A 14 -1.25 6.49 -6.03
C TYR A 14 -1.55 7.56 -4.95
N VAL A 15 -2.32 7.23 -3.91
CA VAL A 15 -2.58 8.16 -2.79
C VAL A 15 -1.44 8.11 -1.79
N ARG A 16 -0.36 8.84 -2.09
CA ARG A 16 0.90 8.84 -1.34
C ARG A 16 1.74 10.08 -1.63
N TYR A 17 2.83 10.25 -0.89
CA TYR A 17 3.94 11.09 -1.35
C TYR A 17 4.77 10.33 -2.39
N SER A 18 5.63 11.06 -3.12
CA SER A 18 6.68 10.41 -3.93
C SER A 18 7.42 9.37 -3.10
N ASP A 19 7.90 8.33 -3.77
CA ASP A 19 8.66 7.27 -3.12
C ASP A 19 9.95 7.90 -2.56
N VAL A 20 9.98 8.11 -1.25
CA VAL A 20 11.10 8.72 -0.52
C VAL A 20 12.28 7.77 -0.53
N ILE A 21 11.98 6.48 -0.40
CA ILE A 21 12.93 5.39 -0.59
C ILE A 21 12.29 4.44 -1.59
N LEU A 22 12.96 4.24 -2.72
CA LEU A 22 12.52 3.30 -3.75
C LEU A 22 12.79 1.86 -3.29
N PRO A 23 11.90 0.89 -3.58
CA PRO A 23 12.16 -0.52 -3.31
C PRO A 23 13.53 -0.96 -3.86
N GLU A 24 14.30 -1.69 -3.05
CA GLU A 24 15.72 -1.98 -3.28
C GLU A 24 15.99 -2.57 -4.67
N ALA A 25 15.15 -3.50 -5.14
CA ALA A 25 15.35 -4.14 -6.44
C ALA A 25 15.12 -3.20 -7.64
N LEU A 26 14.43 -2.07 -7.43
CA LEU A 26 14.20 -1.07 -8.46
C LEU A 26 15.30 -0.02 -8.54
N GLN A 27 16.10 0.16 -7.48
CA GLN A 27 17.14 1.20 -7.45
C GLN A 27 18.19 1.05 -8.58
N PRO A 28 18.69 -0.15 -8.93
CA PRO A 28 19.63 -0.32 -10.04
C PRO A 28 19.07 0.09 -11.40
N VAL A 29 17.75 -0.05 -11.62
CA VAL A 29 17.09 0.35 -12.87
C VAL A 29 17.25 1.85 -13.12
N TYR A 30 17.33 2.64 -12.05
CA TYR A 30 17.50 4.09 -12.09
C TYR A 30 18.92 4.55 -11.76
N ASN A 31 19.89 3.64 -11.65
CA ASN A 31 21.25 3.91 -11.20
C ASN A 31 21.30 4.62 -9.83
N LEU A 32 20.45 4.20 -8.90
CA LEU A 32 20.36 4.76 -7.54
C LEU A 32 20.94 3.80 -6.50
N VAL A 33 21.43 4.38 -5.40
CA VAL A 33 21.71 3.69 -4.13
C VAL A 33 21.16 4.57 -3.03
N GLN A 34 20.07 4.14 -2.39
CA GLN A 34 19.40 4.88 -1.32
C GLN A 34 19.55 4.14 0.01
N ASP A 35 20.51 4.56 0.84
CA ASP A 35 20.73 4.06 2.20
C ASP A 35 20.03 4.89 3.29
N LYS A 36 19.50 6.06 2.92
CA LYS A 36 18.78 7.00 3.78
C LYS A 36 17.73 7.78 2.98
N GLU A 37 17.00 8.66 3.65
CA GLU A 37 16.14 9.62 2.98
C GLU A 37 16.99 10.72 2.36
N TYR A 38 16.98 10.82 1.03
CA TYR A 38 17.75 11.81 0.29
C TYR A 38 16.88 13.02 -0.07
N PRO A 39 17.40 14.27 0.05
CA PRO A 39 16.61 15.49 -0.21
C PRO A 39 15.97 15.55 -1.60
N GLU A 40 16.60 14.98 -2.63
CA GLU A 40 16.07 14.95 -4.00
C GLU A 40 14.81 14.10 -4.16
N PHE A 41 14.48 13.23 -3.21
CA PHE A 41 13.26 12.40 -3.20
C PHE A 41 12.32 12.73 -2.03
N ASP A 42 12.79 13.51 -1.05
CA ASP A 42 12.01 13.92 0.11
C ASP A 42 11.07 15.09 -0.26
N PHE A 43 9.90 14.77 -0.81
CA PHE A 43 8.86 15.76 -1.09
C PHE A 43 7.78 15.76 0.02
N CYS A 44 7.02 16.83 0.23
CA CYS A 44 6.97 18.11 -0.49
C CYS A 44 7.27 19.27 0.48
N TYR A 45 8.11 20.21 0.03
CA TYR A 45 8.48 21.44 0.77
C TYR A 45 7.85 22.72 0.17
N CYS A 46 6.72 22.61 -0.54
CA CYS A 46 6.04 23.80 -1.10
C CYS A 46 5.56 24.74 0.01
N ALA A 47 5.36 26.03 -0.33
CA ALA A 47 4.92 27.06 0.62
C ALA A 47 3.68 26.62 1.42
N THR A 48 2.67 26.07 0.76
CA THR A 48 1.45 25.56 1.41
C THR A 48 1.73 24.48 2.47
N CYS A 49 2.64 23.53 2.18
CA CYS A 49 2.98 22.47 3.13
C CYS A 49 3.73 23.04 4.34
N ARG A 50 4.70 23.93 4.09
CA ARG A 50 5.53 24.55 5.13
C ARG A 50 4.70 25.46 6.04
N GLU A 51 3.85 26.31 5.49
CA GLU A 51 2.99 27.23 6.24
C GLU A 51 1.98 26.48 7.11
N LYS A 52 1.34 25.43 6.56
CA LYS A 52 0.39 24.61 7.32
C LYS A 52 1.08 23.87 8.46
N PHE A 53 2.26 23.29 8.21
CA PHE A 53 3.03 22.66 9.27
C PHE A 53 3.43 23.65 10.35
N LYS A 54 4.05 24.78 9.99
CA LYS A 54 4.44 25.84 10.93
C LYS A 54 3.26 26.34 11.76
N LYS A 55 2.07 26.47 11.15
CA LYS A 55 0.85 26.84 11.86
C LYS A 55 0.44 25.80 12.92
N THR A 56 0.64 24.51 12.66
CA THR A 56 0.25 23.43 13.57
C THR A 56 1.31 23.08 14.61
N SER A 57 2.60 23.19 14.27
CA SER A 57 3.72 22.76 15.13
C SER A 57 4.47 23.93 15.76
N GLY A 58 4.36 25.14 15.22
CA GLY A 58 5.22 26.28 15.56
C GLY A 58 6.61 26.23 14.93
N ILE A 59 6.97 25.14 14.24
CA ILE A 59 8.32 24.90 13.70
C ILE A 59 8.38 25.39 12.26
N ASP A 60 9.36 26.25 11.95
CA ASP A 60 9.73 26.54 10.58
C ASP A 60 10.63 25.43 10.04
N ILE A 61 10.10 24.57 9.18
CA ILE A 61 10.86 23.42 8.69
C ILE A 61 12.12 23.82 7.89
N GLN A 62 12.19 25.07 7.38
CA GLN A 62 13.38 25.54 6.68
C GLN A 62 14.56 25.85 7.60
N THR A 63 14.32 26.02 8.91
CA THR A 63 15.38 26.29 9.88
C THR A 63 15.90 25.03 10.56
N VAL A 64 15.36 23.86 10.19
CA VAL A 64 15.75 22.56 10.73
C VAL A 64 16.90 22.01 9.88
N GLU A 65 18.01 21.62 10.54
CA GLU A 65 19.20 21.10 9.86
C GLU A 65 18.93 19.81 9.10
N ASP A 66 18.27 18.85 9.77
CA ASP A 66 17.79 17.61 9.15
C ASP A 66 16.28 17.44 9.33
N PRO A 67 15.47 17.95 8.38
CA PRO A 67 14.03 17.76 8.37
C PRO A 67 13.60 16.29 8.32
N THR A 68 14.45 15.40 7.76
CA THR A 68 14.12 13.98 7.62
C THR A 68 14.09 13.29 8.97
N ALA A 69 14.90 13.73 9.94
CA ALA A 69 14.91 13.21 11.31
C ALA A 69 13.80 13.77 12.21
N LEU A 70 13.10 14.83 11.79
CA LEU A 70 12.09 15.50 12.61
C LEU A 70 10.77 14.71 12.63
N LEU A 71 10.43 14.16 13.79
CA LEU A 71 9.24 13.31 13.98
C LEU A 71 7.94 14.07 13.69
N GLU A 72 7.84 15.33 14.11
CA GLU A 72 6.67 16.19 13.87
C GLU A 72 6.44 16.40 12.37
N TRP A 73 7.52 16.53 11.59
CA TRP A 73 7.44 16.70 10.15
C TRP A 73 7.01 15.40 9.45
N ARG A 74 7.52 14.25 9.90
CA ARG A 74 7.04 12.94 9.41
C ARG A 74 5.57 12.75 9.73
N GLN A 75 5.17 12.96 10.98
CA GLN A 75 3.78 12.79 11.42
C GLN A 75 2.83 13.72 10.67
N TYR A 76 3.20 15.00 10.49
CA TYR A 76 2.39 15.93 9.71
C TYR A 76 2.11 15.44 8.28
N ARG A 77 3.08 14.78 7.64
CA ARG A 77 2.94 14.23 6.29
C ARG A 77 2.08 12.97 6.27
N TYR A 78 2.25 12.07 7.25
CA TYR A 78 1.36 10.93 7.47
C TYR A 78 -0.09 11.40 7.61
N ASP A 79 -0.33 12.34 8.52
CA ASP A 79 -1.66 12.87 8.77
C ASP A 79 -2.25 13.59 7.56
N SER A 80 -1.41 14.20 6.72
CA SER A 80 -1.87 14.90 5.52
C SER A 80 -2.49 13.94 4.50
N VAL A 81 -1.89 12.77 4.28
CA VAL A 81 -2.46 11.71 3.43
C VAL A 81 -3.69 11.11 4.12
N THR A 82 -3.61 10.77 5.40
CA THR A 82 -4.72 10.19 6.17
C THR A 82 -5.96 11.09 6.18
N ARG A 83 -5.80 12.40 6.41
CA ARG A 83 -6.92 13.36 6.35
C ARG A 83 -7.56 13.43 4.97
N LEU A 84 -6.76 13.36 3.90
CA LEU A 84 -7.29 13.36 2.54
C LEU A 84 -8.13 12.10 2.30
N VAL A 85 -7.57 10.91 2.57
CA VAL A 85 -8.27 9.63 2.37
C VAL A 85 -9.54 9.56 3.20
N ASN A 86 -9.48 9.93 4.48
CA ASN A 86 -10.65 9.87 5.36
C ASN A 86 -11.73 10.88 4.98
N ARG A 87 -11.37 12.04 4.41
CA ARG A 87 -12.34 12.96 3.83
C ARG A 87 -13.00 12.38 2.57
N LEU A 88 -12.22 11.77 1.68
CA LEU A 88 -12.77 11.11 0.49
C LEU A 88 -13.71 9.96 0.87
N SER A 89 -13.29 9.14 1.82
CA SER A 89 -14.10 8.03 2.35
C SER A 89 -15.45 8.51 2.84
N LYS A 90 -15.48 9.54 3.71
CA LYS A 90 -16.72 10.15 4.20
C LYS A 90 -17.65 10.58 3.06
N GLU A 91 -17.13 11.25 2.04
CA GLU A 91 -17.92 11.71 0.89
C GLU A 91 -18.45 10.56 0.02
N VAL A 92 -17.65 9.49 -0.15
CA VAL A 92 -18.05 8.31 -0.91
C VAL A 92 -19.14 7.52 -0.16
N HIS A 93 -18.97 7.32 1.15
CA HIS A 93 -19.95 6.66 2.00
C HIS A 93 -21.29 7.41 2.09
N GLN A 94 -21.29 8.75 2.09
CA GLN A 94 -22.53 9.55 2.01
C GLN A 94 -23.35 9.30 0.74
N LYS A 95 -22.74 8.72 -0.30
CA LYS A 95 -23.42 8.33 -1.53
C LYS A 95 -23.76 6.83 -1.57
N ASN A 96 -23.63 6.13 -0.44
CA ASN A 96 -23.82 4.69 -0.31
C ASN A 96 -22.96 3.90 -1.30
N LYS A 97 -21.69 4.29 -1.44
CA LYS A 97 -20.71 3.64 -2.31
C LYS A 97 -19.53 3.13 -1.49
N LEU A 98 -18.85 2.12 -2.03
CA LEU A 98 -17.64 1.57 -1.42
C LEU A 98 -16.41 2.40 -1.81
N ILE A 99 -15.41 2.42 -0.93
CA ILE A 99 -14.10 2.99 -1.19
C ILE A 99 -13.00 2.02 -0.78
N THR A 100 -12.05 1.78 -1.68
CA THR A 100 -10.91 0.90 -1.45
C THR A 100 -9.63 1.57 -1.92
N ALA A 101 -8.47 1.02 -1.58
CA ALA A 101 -7.19 1.58 -2.03
C ALA A 101 -6.12 0.51 -2.32
N ALA A 102 -5.33 0.74 -3.36
CA ALA A 102 -4.03 0.12 -3.52
C ALA A 102 -3.03 0.80 -2.58
N VAL A 103 -2.34 0.00 -1.76
CA VAL A 103 -1.42 0.50 -0.72
C VAL A 103 -0.10 -0.24 -0.75
N PHE A 104 0.93 0.27 -0.09
CA PHE A 104 2.21 -0.43 0.06
C PHE A 104 2.13 -1.59 1.07
N PRO A 105 3.04 -2.58 0.99
CA PRO A 105 2.87 -3.93 1.54
C PRO A 105 2.32 -4.02 2.97
N TYR A 106 2.88 -3.26 3.91
CA TYR A 106 2.40 -3.17 5.29
C TYR A 106 2.64 -1.76 5.86
N PRO A 107 1.87 -1.31 6.86
CA PRO A 107 1.82 0.10 7.25
C PRO A 107 3.15 0.70 7.67
N GLU A 108 3.97 -0.04 8.42
CA GLU A 108 5.29 0.41 8.85
C GLU A 108 6.22 0.73 7.67
N LEU A 109 6.30 -0.18 6.69
CA LEU A 109 7.09 0.03 5.47
C LEU A 109 6.48 1.16 4.65
N ALA A 110 5.15 1.16 4.47
CA ALA A 110 4.41 2.15 3.69
C ALA A 110 4.60 3.59 4.21
N ARG A 111 4.59 3.79 5.54
CA ARG A 111 4.93 5.06 6.19
C ARG A 111 6.35 5.49 5.85
N THR A 112 7.30 4.57 5.95
CA THR A 112 8.71 4.85 5.72
C THR A 112 8.96 5.26 4.27
N ILE A 113 8.50 4.48 3.30
CA ILE A 113 8.89 4.67 1.90
C ILE A 113 8.02 5.67 1.13
N CYS A 114 6.76 5.88 1.52
CA CYS A 114 5.85 6.73 0.75
C CYS A 114 4.81 7.49 1.59
N ARG A 115 4.99 7.54 2.92
CA ARG A 115 4.16 8.28 3.87
C ARG A 115 2.70 7.82 3.94
N GLN A 116 2.42 6.56 3.60
CA GLN A 116 1.08 5.98 3.75
C GLN A 116 0.89 5.37 5.15
N SER A 117 0.04 5.99 5.99
CA SER A 117 -0.42 5.41 7.27
C SER A 117 -1.78 4.74 7.10
N TRP A 118 -1.85 3.74 6.22
CA TRP A 118 -3.12 3.20 5.77
C TRP A 118 -3.90 2.39 6.82
N ASP A 119 -3.26 2.02 7.92
CA ASP A 119 -3.89 1.47 9.12
C ASP A 119 -4.81 2.45 9.86
N GLU A 120 -4.71 3.74 9.54
CA GLU A 120 -5.56 4.81 10.08
C GLU A 120 -6.68 5.24 9.11
N TRP A 121 -6.78 4.59 7.95
CA TRP A 121 -7.73 4.97 6.91
C TRP A 121 -9.08 4.26 7.09
N HIS A 122 -10.17 4.99 6.85
CA HIS A 122 -11.54 4.47 6.95
C HIS A 122 -11.99 3.91 5.59
N LEU A 123 -11.37 2.82 5.14
CA LEU A 123 -11.70 2.18 3.86
C LEU A 123 -12.55 0.93 4.07
N ASP A 124 -13.28 0.53 3.02
CA ASP A 124 -14.05 -0.72 3.03
C ASP A 124 -13.18 -1.95 2.76
N ALA A 125 -12.03 -1.76 2.09
CA ALA A 125 -10.98 -2.77 1.92
C ALA A 125 -9.67 -2.13 1.47
N VAL A 126 -8.55 -2.82 1.73
CA VAL A 126 -7.21 -2.45 1.25
C VAL A 126 -6.59 -3.56 0.39
N PHE A 127 -5.79 -3.14 -0.58
CA PHE A 127 -5.12 -3.99 -1.56
C PHE A 127 -3.61 -3.73 -1.50
N PRO A 128 -2.90 -4.24 -0.47
CA PRO A 128 -1.45 -4.05 -0.37
C PRO A 128 -0.75 -4.71 -1.56
N MET A 129 0.13 -3.94 -2.21
CA MET A 129 0.98 -4.37 -3.33
C MET A 129 2.19 -5.14 -2.78
N ILE A 130 2.01 -6.42 -2.46
CA ILE A 130 3.01 -7.30 -1.84
C ILE A 130 3.92 -7.90 -2.91
N TYR A 131 4.61 -7.03 -3.64
CA TYR A 131 5.45 -7.41 -4.78
C TYR A 131 6.82 -7.86 -4.25
N GLN A 132 6.92 -9.13 -3.84
CA GLN A 132 8.10 -9.70 -3.17
C GLN A 132 9.43 -9.36 -3.89
N ASN A 133 9.40 -9.39 -5.22
CA ASN A 133 10.57 -9.20 -6.06
C ASN A 133 11.09 -7.76 -6.02
N PHE A 134 10.21 -6.76 -5.84
CA PHE A 134 10.64 -5.35 -5.70
C PHE A 134 11.44 -5.12 -4.41
N TYR A 135 11.34 -6.02 -3.43
CA TYR A 135 12.00 -5.94 -2.13
C TYR A 135 13.07 -7.03 -1.93
N ASN A 136 13.46 -7.77 -2.99
CA ASN A 136 14.38 -8.90 -2.91
C ASN A 136 13.97 -9.93 -1.83
N LYS A 137 12.66 -10.19 -1.69
CA LYS A 137 12.13 -11.12 -0.68
C LYS A 137 11.70 -12.43 -1.33
N PRO A 138 11.71 -13.56 -0.62
CA PRO A 138 11.13 -14.80 -1.14
C PRO A 138 9.59 -14.76 -1.06
N VAL A 139 8.92 -15.72 -1.70
CA VAL A 139 7.44 -15.82 -1.73
C VAL A 139 6.84 -15.94 -0.32
N GLU A 140 7.53 -16.57 0.62
CA GLU A 140 7.16 -16.68 2.04
C GLU A 140 6.94 -15.31 2.71
N TRP A 141 7.60 -14.26 2.23
CA TRP A 141 7.43 -12.91 2.76
C TRP A 141 6.02 -12.38 2.55
N VAL A 142 5.26 -12.93 1.59
CA VAL A 142 3.84 -12.61 1.41
C VAL A 142 3.05 -12.90 2.68
N LYS A 143 3.31 -14.06 3.34
CA LYS A 143 2.68 -14.43 4.61
C LYS A 143 2.94 -13.37 5.69
N TYR A 144 4.21 -12.99 5.83
CA TYR A 144 4.64 -11.97 6.79
C TYR A 144 3.97 -10.62 6.52
N ALA A 145 3.96 -10.15 5.28
CA ALA A 145 3.40 -8.86 4.91
C ALA A 145 1.88 -8.79 5.20
N VAL A 146 1.14 -9.86 4.88
CA VAL A 146 -0.30 -9.97 5.20
C VAL A 146 -0.52 -9.95 6.72
N GLN A 147 0.20 -10.77 7.48
CA GLN A 147 0.07 -10.83 8.94
C GLN A 147 0.38 -9.47 9.59
N LYS A 148 1.42 -8.78 9.12
CA LYS A 148 1.77 -7.44 9.59
C LYS A 148 0.67 -6.43 9.28
N GLY A 149 0.13 -6.44 8.06
CA GLY A 149 -0.98 -5.57 7.66
C GLY A 149 -2.25 -5.78 8.51
N ILE A 150 -2.61 -7.03 8.77
CA ILE A 150 -3.76 -7.36 9.64
C ILE A 150 -3.51 -6.93 11.09
N THR A 151 -2.29 -7.17 11.59
CA THR A 151 -1.92 -6.79 12.96
C THR A 151 -1.97 -5.28 13.16
N ASP A 152 -1.35 -4.52 12.25
CA ASP A 152 -1.26 -3.06 12.34
C ASP A 152 -2.65 -2.40 12.21
N THR A 153 -3.54 -2.97 11.39
CA THR A 153 -4.94 -2.53 11.30
C THR A 153 -5.83 -3.02 12.43
N ARG A 154 -5.34 -3.95 13.27
CA ARG A 154 -6.12 -4.69 14.28
C ARG A 154 -7.32 -5.41 13.66
N GLY A 155 -7.18 -5.89 12.43
CA GLY A 155 -8.24 -6.58 11.68
C GLY A 155 -9.46 -5.72 11.35
N LYS A 156 -9.36 -4.38 11.43
CA LYS A 156 -10.49 -3.46 11.23
C LYS A 156 -10.92 -3.29 9.77
N VAL A 157 -10.02 -3.60 8.83
CA VAL A 157 -10.26 -3.45 7.40
C VAL A 157 -9.92 -4.75 6.68
N PRO A 158 -10.81 -5.26 5.82
CA PRO A 158 -10.52 -6.39 4.94
C PRO A 158 -9.28 -6.13 4.08
N LEU A 159 -8.38 -7.10 4.04
CA LEU A 159 -7.13 -7.03 3.29
C LEU A 159 -7.14 -8.07 2.16
N PHE A 160 -6.94 -7.61 0.92
CA PHE A 160 -6.80 -8.46 -0.26
C PHE A 160 -5.35 -8.40 -0.74
N ALA A 161 -4.61 -9.50 -0.61
CA ALA A 161 -3.18 -9.51 -0.92
C ALA A 161 -2.95 -9.27 -2.42
N GLY A 162 -2.27 -8.17 -2.76
CA GLY A 162 -1.92 -7.79 -4.12
C GLY A 162 -0.66 -8.49 -4.61
N LEU A 163 -0.79 -9.33 -5.63
CA LEU A 163 0.27 -10.18 -6.17
C LEU A 163 0.65 -9.71 -7.58
N TYR A 164 1.94 -9.50 -7.83
CA TYR A 164 2.46 -9.08 -9.14
C TYR A 164 2.79 -10.29 -10.00
N LEU A 165 2.02 -10.51 -11.08
CA LEU A 165 2.09 -11.73 -11.88
C LEU A 165 3.41 -11.95 -12.63
N PRO A 166 4.09 -10.93 -13.20
CA PRO A 166 5.29 -11.16 -14.02
C PRO A 166 6.42 -11.89 -13.30
N GLU A 167 6.42 -11.84 -11.97
CA GLU A 167 7.52 -12.28 -11.12
C GLU A 167 7.07 -13.41 -10.17
N LEU A 168 5.98 -14.08 -10.54
CA LEU A 168 5.47 -15.27 -9.88
C LEU A 168 5.27 -16.34 -10.94
N SER A 169 5.94 -17.49 -10.80
CA SER A 169 5.59 -18.68 -11.57
C SER A 169 4.19 -19.18 -11.18
N GLY A 170 3.60 -20.12 -11.93
CA GLY A 170 2.34 -20.76 -11.52
C GLY A 170 2.42 -21.42 -10.13
N GLU A 171 3.56 -22.05 -9.83
CA GLU A 171 3.81 -22.65 -8.51
C GLU A 171 3.92 -21.59 -7.41
N ASP A 172 4.70 -20.52 -7.65
CA ASP A 172 4.88 -19.43 -6.70
C ASP A 172 3.61 -18.64 -6.48
N LEU A 173 2.79 -18.46 -7.51
CA LEU A 173 1.47 -17.85 -7.39
C LEU A 173 0.56 -18.69 -6.50
N LYS A 174 0.53 -20.02 -6.66
CA LYS A 174 -0.23 -20.90 -5.77
C LYS A 174 0.24 -20.74 -4.32
N LYS A 175 1.55 -20.81 -4.08
CA LYS A 175 2.14 -20.59 -2.75
C LYS A 175 1.78 -19.23 -2.18
N ALA A 176 1.86 -18.16 -2.97
CA ALA A 176 1.52 -16.81 -2.54
C ALA A 176 0.03 -16.68 -2.17
N ILE A 177 -0.87 -17.31 -2.93
CA ILE A 177 -2.30 -17.38 -2.59
C ILE A 177 -2.51 -18.14 -1.27
N ASP A 178 -1.83 -19.28 -1.11
CA ASP A 178 -1.94 -20.10 0.09
C ASP A 178 -1.45 -19.36 1.33
N TYR A 179 -0.25 -18.78 1.26
CA TYR A 179 0.32 -17.94 2.31
C TYR A 179 -0.55 -16.72 2.65
N SER A 180 -1.18 -16.08 1.66
CA SER A 180 -2.06 -14.94 1.90
C SER A 180 -3.29 -15.35 2.71
N LEU A 181 -3.94 -16.45 2.32
CA LEU A 181 -5.18 -16.89 2.95
C LEU A 181 -4.92 -17.52 4.33
N GLU A 182 -3.85 -18.29 4.49
CA GLU A 182 -3.40 -18.79 5.81
C GLU A 182 -3.07 -17.66 6.78
N ALA A 183 -2.54 -16.54 6.28
CA ALA A 183 -2.25 -15.35 7.08
C ALA A 183 -3.51 -14.56 7.49
N GLY A 184 -4.69 -14.92 6.96
CA GLY A 184 -5.95 -14.28 7.28
C GLY A 184 -6.38 -13.19 6.29
N ALA A 185 -5.78 -13.10 5.09
CA ALA A 185 -6.28 -12.21 4.06
C ALA A 185 -7.74 -12.57 3.71
N SER A 186 -8.56 -11.55 3.44
CA SER A 186 -9.94 -11.71 2.98
C SER A 186 -10.01 -12.22 1.53
N GLY A 187 -8.90 -12.15 0.80
CA GLY A 187 -8.74 -12.65 -0.55
C GLY A 187 -7.40 -12.24 -1.15
N VAL A 188 -7.28 -12.41 -2.47
CA VAL A 188 -6.12 -11.98 -3.25
C VAL A 188 -6.57 -11.11 -4.42
N ALA A 189 -5.69 -10.25 -4.88
CA ALA A 189 -5.83 -9.46 -6.10
C ALA A 189 -4.56 -9.62 -6.94
N VAL A 190 -4.71 -9.68 -8.26
CA VAL A 190 -3.57 -9.81 -9.17
C VAL A 190 -3.34 -8.51 -9.93
N PHE A 191 -2.07 -8.18 -10.10
CA PHE A 191 -1.62 -6.99 -10.81
C PHE A 191 -0.84 -7.39 -12.05
N ASP A 192 -0.90 -6.50 -13.04
CA ASP A 192 -0.47 -6.75 -14.42
C ASP A 192 -1.16 -7.96 -15.06
N PHE A 193 -2.49 -7.86 -15.21
CA PHE A 193 -3.32 -8.92 -15.80
C PHE A 193 -2.90 -9.30 -17.24
N GLY A 194 -2.17 -8.43 -17.95
CA GLY A 194 -1.61 -8.76 -19.27
C GLY A 194 -0.64 -9.94 -19.24
N SER A 195 -0.03 -10.21 -18.09
CA SER A 195 0.90 -11.33 -17.86
C SER A 195 0.20 -12.59 -17.34
N PHE A 196 -1.13 -12.65 -17.37
CA PHE A 196 -1.89 -13.82 -16.93
C PHE A 196 -1.76 -14.97 -17.94
N SER A 197 -1.16 -16.09 -17.49
CA SER A 197 -0.84 -17.26 -18.32
C SER A 197 -1.73 -18.46 -17.95
N GLU A 198 -1.67 -19.54 -18.74
CA GLU A 198 -2.35 -20.81 -18.42
C GLU A 198 -1.85 -21.39 -17.08
N ALA A 199 -0.55 -21.26 -16.79
CA ALA A 199 0.01 -21.68 -15.51
C ALA A 199 -0.57 -20.87 -14.33
N HIS A 200 -0.79 -19.56 -14.52
CA HIS A 200 -1.48 -18.73 -13.53
C HIS A 200 -2.94 -19.14 -13.35
N GLN A 201 -3.63 -19.44 -14.45
CA GLN A 201 -5.01 -19.92 -14.40
C GLN A 201 -5.14 -21.24 -13.63
N GLU A 202 -4.23 -22.18 -13.84
CA GLU A 202 -4.23 -23.46 -13.14
C GLU A 202 -3.92 -23.31 -11.64
N ALA A 203 -3.00 -22.41 -11.31
CA ALA A 203 -2.70 -22.04 -9.92
C ALA A 203 -3.96 -21.53 -9.18
N PHE A 204 -4.74 -20.65 -9.82
CA PHE A 204 -6.01 -20.16 -9.27
C PHE A 204 -7.03 -21.27 -9.09
N LYS A 205 -7.23 -22.12 -10.10
CA LYS A 205 -8.18 -23.24 -10.01
C LYS A 205 -7.82 -24.17 -8.86
N THR A 206 -6.56 -24.57 -8.77
CA THR A 206 -6.08 -25.48 -7.73
C THR A 206 -6.28 -24.86 -6.34
N ALA A 207 -5.87 -23.61 -6.17
CA ALA A 207 -6.02 -22.90 -4.90
C ALA A 207 -7.50 -22.72 -4.47
N LEU A 208 -8.42 -22.58 -5.42
CA LEU A 208 -9.86 -22.47 -5.13
C LEU A 208 -10.50 -23.84 -4.85
N LEU A 209 -10.18 -24.87 -5.65
CA LEU A 209 -10.73 -26.22 -5.51
C LEU A 209 -10.35 -26.88 -4.18
N GLU A 210 -9.10 -26.73 -3.74
CA GLU A 210 -8.62 -27.26 -2.44
C GLU A 210 -9.36 -26.64 -1.24
N ARG A 211 -9.99 -25.47 -1.42
CA ARG A 211 -10.71 -24.75 -0.36
C ARG A 211 -12.20 -25.06 -0.36
N ASP A 212 -12.78 -25.38 -1.52
CA ASP A 212 -14.16 -25.85 -1.62
C ASP A 212 -14.32 -27.29 -1.10
N THR A 213 -13.25 -28.11 -1.12
CA THR A 213 -13.24 -29.47 -0.54
C THR A 213 -12.92 -29.52 0.96
N GLY A 214 -12.57 -28.39 1.57
CA GLY A 214 -12.26 -28.25 3.00
C GLY A 214 -13.44 -27.78 3.88
N LYS A 215 -14.66 -27.74 3.32
CA LYS A 215 -15.93 -27.61 4.06
C LYS A 215 -16.69 -28.93 4.03
#